data_AF-A0A821JJW2-F1
#
_entry.id   AF-A0A821JJW2-F1
#
_cell.length_a   1.000
_cell.length_b   1.000
_cell.length_c   1.000
_cell.angle_alpha   90.00
_cell.angle_beta   90.00
_cell.angle_gamma   90.00
#
_symmetry.space_group_name_H-M   'P 1'
#
loop_
_entity.id
_entity.type
_entity.pdbx_description
1 polymer ?
#
loop_
_entity_poly.entity_id
_entity_poly.type
_entity_poly.pdbx_seq_one_letter_code
_entity_poly.pdbx_strand_id
1 'polypeptide(L)'
;MIIYMKNIDKKQDIKPWEQLSNMYPGLVKPIEESWNDPLSIRKIYMITPTKTRAEQVADLTRLAQTLYLIPNLIWIVVEDESQLTRRIHRLLKSFHLPFV
;
A
#
# COMPACT_ATOMS: atom_id res chain seq x y z
N MET A 1 6.90 -15.05 -8.32
CA MET A 1 6.96 -13.73 -8.99
C MET A 1 8.10 -12.94 -8.35
N ILE A 2 9.26 -12.87 -9.01
CA ILE A 2 10.47 -12.20 -8.49
C ILE A 2 10.53 -10.82 -9.14
N ILE A 3 10.51 -9.75 -8.33
CA ILE A 3 10.75 -8.40 -8.85
C ILE A 3 12.25 -8.13 -8.73
N TYR A 4 12.92 -8.07 -9.89
CA TYR A 4 14.27 -7.56 -10.01
C TYR A 4 14.26 -6.05 -9.71
N MET A 5 14.98 -5.62 -8.67
CA MET A 5 15.46 -4.24 -8.62
C MET A 5 16.88 -4.25 -9.18
N LYS A 6 16.98 -3.99 -10.50
CA LYS A 6 18.25 -3.75 -11.16
C LYS A 6 18.83 -2.45 -10.58
N ASN A 7 20.06 -2.53 -10.08
CA ASN A 7 20.85 -1.38 -9.68
C ASN A 7 20.99 -0.46 -10.89
N ILE A 8 20.37 0.73 -10.84
CA ILE A 8 20.50 1.74 -11.91
C ILE A 8 21.63 2.68 -11.48
N ASP A 9 22.77 2.47 -12.11
CA ASP A 9 23.90 3.38 -12.08
C ASP A 9 23.46 4.80 -12.49
N LYS A 10 23.99 5.77 -11.75
CA LYS A 10 23.82 7.20 -11.98
C LYS A 10 24.32 7.58 -13.37
N LYS A 11 23.44 7.76 -14.36
CA LYS A 11 23.61 8.69 -15.51
C LYS A 11 22.39 8.67 -16.42
N GLN A 12 21.38 9.42 -16.00
CA GLN A 12 20.44 10.23 -16.78
C GLN A 12 19.20 10.37 -15.91
N ASP A 13 18.95 11.59 -15.44
CA ASP A 13 17.73 11.97 -14.73
C ASP A 13 16.53 11.93 -15.69
N ILE A 14 16.22 10.73 -16.18
CA ILE A 14 14.95 10.48 -16.83
C ILE A 14 13.97 10.37 -15.67
N LYS A 15 13.21 11.44 -15.44
CA LYS A 15 12.11 11.48 -14.46
C LYS A 15 11.14 10.33 -14.77
N PRO A 16 11.20 9.17 -14.06
CA PRO A 16 10.51 7.96 -14.50
C PRO A 16 8.98 8.14 -14.56
N TRP A 17 8.47 9.08 -13.76
CA TRP A 17 7.05 9.44 -13.71
C TRP A 17 6.51 10.08 -15.00
N GLU A 18 7.36 10.66 -15.85
CA GLU A 18 6.94 11.20 -17.15
C GLU A 18 6.59 10.07 -18.13
N GLN A 19 7.42 9.03 -18.15
CA GLN A 19 7.17 7.83 -18.96
C GLN A 19 5.91 7.10 -18.50
N LEU A 20 5.72 6.98 -17.18
CA LEU A 20 4.55 6.33 -16.59
C LEU A 20 3.26 7.13 -16.82
N SER A 21 3.30 8.46 -16.73
CA SER A 21 2.14 9.32 -16.99
C SER A 21 1.61 9.19 -18.43
N ASN A 22 2.50 8.96 -19.39
CA ASN A 22 2.11 8.74 -20.79
C ASN A 22 1.57 7.33 -21.02
N MET A 23 2.10 6.34 -20.29
CA MET A 23 1.67 4.94 -20.39
C MET A 23 0.33 4.68 -19.69
N TYR A 24 0.02 5.45 -18.64
CA TYR A 24 -1.23 5.34 -17.88
C TYR A 24 -1.85 6.73 -17.66
N PRO A 25 -2.63 7.24 -18.63
CA PRO A 25 -3.31 8.53 -18.51
C PRO A 25 -4.36 8.44 -17.38
N GLY A 26 -4.00 8.96 -16.20
CA GLY A 26 -4.78 8.81 -14.96
C GLY A 26 -3.91 8.61 -13.73
N LEU A 27 -2.62 8.28 -13.89
CA LEU A 27 -1.67 8.33 -12.79
C LEU A 27 -1.55 9.76 -12.25
N VAL A 28 -1.88 9.92 -10.98
CA VAL A 28 -1.67 11.17 -10.24
C VAL A 28 -0.17 11.46 -10.25
N LYS A 29 0.22 12.62 -10.79
CA LYS A 29 1.61 13.07 -10.73
C LYS A 29 2.06 13.09 -9.26
N PRO A 30 3.28 12.61 -8.93
CA PRO A 30 3.82 12.80 -7.59
C PRO A 30 3.72 14.29 -7.24
N ILE A 31 3.08 14.59 -6.11
CA ILE A 31 2.64 15.95 -5.81
C ILE A 31 3.89 16.78 -5.45
N GLU A 32 4.46 17.49 -6.44
CA GLU A 32 5.52 18.48 -6.20
C GLU A 32 4.99 19.69 -5.37
N GLU A 33 3.68 19.86 -5.22
CA GLU A 33 3.06 20.94 -4.43
C GLU A 33 2.79 20.59 -2.95
N SER A 34 2.85 19.32 -2.56
CA SER A 34 2.53 18.86 -1.19
C SER A 34 3.75 18.80 -0.26
N TRP A 35 4.91 19.30 -0.68
CA TRP A 35 6.09 19.38 0.18
C TRP A 35 5.98 20.50 1.23
N ASN A 36 5.03 21.44 1.05
CA ASN A 36 4.85 22.61 1.91
C ASN A 36 3.73 22.48 2.97
N ASP A 37 2.95 21.40 2.98
CA ASP A 37 2.06 21.07 4.10
C ASP A 37 2.73 19.98 4.97
N PRO A 38 3.13 20.31 6.22
CA PRO A 38 3.80 19.37 7.13
C PRO A 38 3.03 18.06 7.36
N LEU A 39 1.71 18.06 7.16
CA LEU A 39 0.83 16.89 7.34
C LEU A 39 0.59 16.12 6.04
N SER A 40 0.76 16.73 4.85
CA SER A 40 0.55 16.05 3.56
C SER A 40 1.71 15.13 3.15
N ILE A 41 2.89 15.28 3.76
CA ILE A 41 4.13 14.66 3.28
C ILE A 41 4.39 13.22 3.76
N ARG A 42 3.58 12.66 4.66
CA ARG A 42 3.87 11.31 5.21
C ARG A 42 2.63 10.43 5.29
N LYS A 43 2.04 10.11 4.14
CA LYS A 43 1.17 8.93 4.03
C LYS A 43 2.01 7.66 4.18
N ILE A 44 1.60 6.78 5.09
CA ILE A 44 2.26 5.48 5.31
C ILE A 44 1.46 4.43 4.55
N TYR A 45 2.09 3.78 3.57
CA TYR A 45 1.52 2.63 2.87
C TYR A 45 2.07 1.36 3.50
N MET A 46 1.23 0.67 4.26
CA MET A 46 1.61 -0.60 4.88
C MET A 46 1.12 -1.76 4.02
N ILE A 47 2.04 -2.53 3.46
CA ILE A 47 1.71 -3.72 2.66
C ILE A 47 1.85 -4.95 3.55
N THR A 48 0.79 -5.73 3.68
CA THR A 48 0.79 -6.96 4.49
C THR A 48 0.36 -8.16 3.64
N PRO A 49 1.31 -9.00 3.19
CA PRO A 49 0.96 -10.29 2.63
C PRO A 49 0.40 -11.19 3.74
N THR A 50 -0.66 -11.92 3.44
CA THR A 50 -1.30 -12.84 4.38
C THR A 50 -1.72 -14.12 3.64
N LYS A 51 -1.76 -15.24 4.34
CA LYS A 51 -2.20 -16.52 3.77
C LYS A 51 -3.21 -17.19 4.68
N THR A 52 -4.02 -18.07 4.11
CA THR A 52 -5.01 -18.84 4.85
C THR A 52 -4.34 -19.73 5.90
N ARG A 53 -4.60 -19.45 7.18
CA ARG A 53 -4.21 -20.26 8.34
C ARG A 53 -5.19 -20.05 9.49
N ALA A 54 -5.10 -20.88 10.53
CA ALA A 54 -6.04 -20.88 11.65
C ALA A 54 -6.04 -19.53 12.39
N GLU A 55 -4.87 -18.96 12.55
CA GLU A 55 -4.58 -17.76 13.34
C GLU A 55 -4.63 -16.45 12.52
N GLN A 56 -4.89 -16.53 11.21
CA GLN A 56 -4.89 -15.38 10.29
C GLN A 56 -5.78 -14.24 10.80
N VAL A 57 -6.97 -14.57 11.31
CA VAL A 57 -7.93 -13.59 11.84
C VAL A 57 -7.39 -12.92 13.11
N ALA A 58 -6.77 -13.68 14.00
CA ALA A 58 -6.21 -13.15 15.24
C ALA A 58 -5.04 -12.18 14.95
N ASP A 59 -4.15 -12.56 14.04
CA ASP A 59 -3.01 -11.73 13.66
C ASP A 59 -3.43 -10.43 12.95
N LEU A 60 -4.37 -10.51 12.00
CA LEU A 60 -4.89 -9.32 11.33
C LEU A 60 -5.65 -8.41 12.28
N THR A 61 -6.36 -8.97 13.27
CA THR A 61 -7.07 -8.18 14.30
C THR A 61 -6.10 -7.40 15.17
N ARG A 62 -5.08 -8.09 15.72
CA ARG A 62 -4.06 -7.44 16.56
C ARG A 62 -3.28 -6.39 15.76
N LEU A 63 -2.97 -6.68 14.50
CA LEU A 63 -2.32 -5.72 13.62
C LEU A 63 -3.21 -4.51 13.36
N ALA A 64 -4.48 -4.70 12.98
CA ALA A 64 -5.42 -3.61 12.73
C ALA A 64 -5.58 -2.69 13.95
N GLN A 65 -5.71 -3.26 15.16
CA GLN A 65 -5.76 -2.48 16.41
C GLN A 65 -4.50 -1.64 16.62
N THR A 66 -3.34 -2.15 16.22
CA THR A 66 -2.08 -1.40 16.28
C THR A 66 -2.06 -0.28 15.24
N LEU A 67 -2.47 -0.57 14.00
CA LEU A 67 -2.47 0.41 12.89
C LEU A 67 -3.49 1.53 13.08
N TYR A 68 -4.59 1.27 13.79
CA TYR A 68 -5.59 2.27 14.14
C TYR A 68 -5.03 3.47 14.89
N LEU A 69 -3.93 3.29 15.64
CA LEU A 69 -3.27 4.37 16.37
C LEU A 69 -2.38 5.25 15.47
N ILE A 70 -2.17 4.88 14.21
CA ILE A 70 -1.24 5.56 13.31
C ILE A 70 -2.04 6.46 12.34
N PRO A 71 -1.93 7.79 12.45
CA PRO A 71 -2.59 8.69 11.52
C PRO A 71 -1.99 8.58 10.11
N ASN A 72 -2.79 8.91 9.09
CA ASN A 72 -2.37 8.95 7.68
C ASN A 72 -1.82 7.61 7.13
N LEU A 73 -2.33 6.48 7.64
CA LEU A 73 -1.98 5.14 7.18
C LEU A 73 -3.01 4.58 6.19
N ILE A 74 -2.52 3.97 5.11
CA ILE A 74 -3.29 3.16 4.17
C ILE A 74 -2.78 1.72 4.27
N TRP A 75 -3.68 0.78 4.53
CA TRP A 75 -3.32 -0.62 4.72
C TRP A 75 -3.66 -1.45 3.48
N ILE A 76 -2.65 -1.95 2.79
CA ILE A 76 -2.80 -2.79 1.60
C ILE A 76 -2.64 -4.24 2.01
N VAL A 77 -3.72 -5.03 1.93
CA VAL A 77 -3.72 -6.43 2.38
C VAL A 77 -3.75 -7.35 1.18
N VAL A 78 -2.68 -8.12 1.01
CA VAL A 78 -2.53 -9.04 -0.13
C VAL A 78 -2.70 -10.47 0.38
N GLU A 79 -3.85 -11.08 0.09
CA GLU A 79 -4.06 -12.48 0.41
C GLU A 79 -3.41 -13.38 -0.65
N ASP A 80 -2.64 -14.39 -0.22
CA ASP A 80 -2.01 -15.42 -1.05
C ASP A 80 -3.06 -16.43 -1.53
N GLU A 81 -4.05 -15.89 -2.25
CA GLU A 81 -5.17 -16.58 -2.85
C GLU A 81 -5.47 -15.91 -4.18
N SER A 82 -6.17 -16.61 -5.08
CA SER A 82 -6.54 -16.06 -6.40
C SER A 82 -7.40 -14.79 -6.30
N GLN A 83 -8.12 -14.61 -5.20
CA GLN A 83 -9.00 -13.49 -4.89
C GLN A 83 -9.08 -13.32 -3.36
N LEU A 84 -9.39 -12.10 -2.90
CA LEU A 84 -9.63 -11.83 -1.49
C LEU A 84 -10.82 -12.67 -0.97
N THR A 85 -10.57 -13.48 0.05
CA THR A 85 -11.59 -14.37 0.60
C THR A 85 -12.68 -13.56 1.30
N ARG A 86 -13.93 -14.06 1.26
CA ARG A 86 -15.07 -13.40 1.90
C ARG A 86 -14.87 -13.18 3.41
N ARG A 87 -14.15 -14.09 4.07
CA ARG A 87 -13.82 -14.01 5.49
C ARG A 87 -12.92 -12.81 5.77
N ILE A 88 -11.83 -12.66 5.02
CA ILE A 88 -10.89 -11.55 5.21
C ILE A 88 -11.50 -10.23 4.77
N HIS A 89 -12.24 -10.20 3.66
CA HIS A 89 -12.95 -8.99 3.24
C HIS A 89 -13.93 -8.46 4.31
N ARG A 90 -14.70 -9.34 4.96
CA ARG A 90 -15.60 -8.95 6.07
C ARG A 90 -14.82 -8.45 7.29
N LEU A 91 -13.72 -9.10 7.62
CA LEU A 91 -12.85 -8.72 8.73
C LEU A 91 -12.25 -7.32 8.50
N LEU A 92 -11.66 -7.06 7.33
CA LEU A 92 -11.07 -5.76 7.01
C LEU A 92 -12.10 -4.63 7.04
N LYS A 93 -13.30 -4.88 6.52
CA LYS A 93 -14.42 -3.92 6.62
C LYS A 93 -14.80 -3.57 8.06
N SER A 94 -14.65 -4.49 9.02
CA SER A 94 -14.97 -4.21 10.42
C SER A 94 -13.98 -3.29 11.13
N PHE A 95 -12.76 -3.11 10.61
CA PHE A 95 -11.73 -2.32 11.28
C PHE A 95 -11.85 -0.82 11.04
N HIS A 96 -12.69 -0.38 10.10
CA HIS A 96 -12.85 1.03 9.72
C HIS A 96 -11.53 1.72 9.31
N LEU A 97 -10.52 0.93 8.93
CA LEU A 97 -9.26 1.42 8.37
C LEU A 97 -9.40 1.56 6.85
N PRO A 98 -8.77 2.57 6.23
CA PRO A 98 -8.62 2.61 4.78
C PRO A 98 -7.80 1.41 4.32
N PHE A 99 -8.42 0.51 3.56
CA PHE A 99 -7.74 -0.64 2.97
C PHE A 99 -7.94 -0.74 1.46
N VAL A 100 -6.93 -1.32 0.81
CA VAL A 100 -6.94 -1.68 -0.62
C VAL A 100 -6.70 -3.17 -0.75
#